data_AF-A0A353RKE7-F1
#
_entry.id   AF-A0A353RKE7-F1
#
_cell.length_a   1.000
_cell.length_b   1.000
_cell.length_c   1.000
_cell.angle_alpha   90.00
_cell.angle_beta   90.00
_cell.angle_gamma   90.00
#
_symmetry.space_group_name_H-M   'P 1'
#
loop_
_entity.id
_entity.type
_entity.pdbx_description
1 polymer ?
#
loop_
_entity_poly.entity_id
_entity_poly.type
_entity_poly.pdbx_seq_one_letter_code
_entity_poly.pdbx_strand_id
1 'polypeptide(L)'
;GADKDGDGLYDLQSVKNVSEADAKNNFYWQDYLGDNYVRTAVQLARTHGPANMKLFVNDYNLESDWDDNQKLKSLIKWIEKWEADGVTVIDGIGTQMHVSCYANPATQASKEEHIVQMYELMAATGKLVRITELDMGYVDEDGNSLQTEEMTEDQHKAMAEYYKFIVRKYFEIIPVSQRYGIAHWCPTDSPKSSSWRGGEPVGLWTEGGKYRKHTYAGFADGLAGK
;
A
#
# COMPACT_ATOMS: atom_id res chain seq x y z
N GLY A 1 -10.10 0.43 -9.61
CA GLY A 1 -10.29 -0.14 -10.96
C GLY A 1 -11.76 -0.14 -11.27
N ALA A 2 -12.17 -0.71 -12.40
CA ALA A 2 -13.57 -1.03 -12.66
C ALA A 2 -13.63 -2.47 -13.14
N ASP A 3 -14.61 -3.22 -12.67
CA ASP A 3 -14.93 -4.56 -13.17
C ASP A 3 -16.08 -4.38 -14.17
N LYS A 4 -15.76 -4.36 -15.47
CA LYS A 4 -16.76 -4.00 -16.50
C LYS A 4 -17.55 -5.20 -17.01
N ASP A 5 -16.99 -6.40 -16.90
CA ASP A 5 -17.62 -7.63 -17.36
C ASP A 5 -18.22 -8.47 -16.21
N GLY A 6 -18.00 -8.07 -14.97
CA GLY A 6 -18.58 -8.68 -13.77
C GLY A 6 -17.87 -9.97 -13.34
N ASP A 7 -16.64 -10.21 -13.80
CA ASP A 7 -15.86 -11.40 -13.45
C ASP A 7 -15.19 -11.30 -12.06
N GLY A 8 -15.35 -10.13 -11.42
CA GLY A 8 -14.79 -9.81 -10.12
C GLY A 8 -13.29 -9.48 -10.18
N LEU A 9 -12.75 -9.18 -11.36
CA LEU A 9 -11.45 -8.57 -11.58
C LEU A 9 -11.66 -7.12 -11.99
N TYR A 10 -10.88 -6.21 -11.41
CA TYR A 10 -10.70 -4.90 -12.01
C TYR A 10 -9.92 -5.05 -13.31
N ASP A 11 -10.50 -4.50 -14.38
CA ASP A 11 -9.89 -4.45 -15.71
C ASP A 11 -8.48 -3.86 -15.63
N LEU A 12 -7.55 -4.46 -16.36
CA LEU A 12 -6.28 -3.82 -16.65
C LEU A 12 -6.55 -2.52 -17.41
N GLN A 13 -5.87 -1.43 -17.02
CA GLN A 13 -6.03 -0.15 -17.69
C GLN A 13 -5.55 -0.23 -19.13
N SER A 14 -6.33 0.27 -20.07
CA SER A 14 -6.15 0.25 -21.51
C SER A 14 -6.54 1.61 -22.07
N VAL A 15 -6.00 1.99 -23.22
CA VAL A 15 -6.48 3.18 -23.96
C VAL A 15 -7.99 3.17 -24.19
N LYS A 16 -8.63 1.99 -24.15
CA LYS A 16 -10.07 1.79 -24.35
C LYS A 16 -10.92 2.03 -23.09
N ASN A 17 -10.33 2.05 -21.90
CA ASN A 17 -11.08 2.12 -20.64
C ASN A 17 -10.65 3.27 -19.69
N VAL A 18 -9.80 4.17 -20.17
CA VAL A 18 -9.32 5.37 -19.45
C VAL A 18 -9.83 6.66 -20.09
N SER A 19 -9.53 7.81 -19.47
CA SER A 19 -9.88 9.13 -20.04
C SER A 19 -9.14 9.39 -21.36
N GLU A 20 -9.66 10.27 -22.22
CA GLU A 20 -8.96 10.64 -23.47
C GLU A 20 -7.56 11.23 -23.21
N ALA A 21 -7.40 11.98 -22.12
CA ALA A 21 -6.12 12.52 -21.72
C ALA A 21 -5.14 11.40 -21.33
N ASP A 22 -5.59 10.44 -20.54
CA ASP A 22 -4.76 9.30 -20.12
C ASP A 22 -4.42 8.39 -21.31
N ALA A 23 -5.37 8.16 -22.21
CA ALA A 23 -5.16 7.37 -23.42
C ALA A 23 -4.06 7.96 -24.31
N LYS A 24 -3.91 9.29 -24.31
CA LYS A 24 -2.86 10.01 -25.05
C LYS A 24 -1.52 10.05 -24.31
N ASN A 25 -1.54 10.13 -22.99
CA ASN A 25 -0.35 10.45 -22.19
C ASN A 25 0.32 9.22 -21.54
N ASN A 26 -0.36 8.08 -21.49
CA ASN A 26 0.15 6.88 -20.81
C ASN A 26 0.43 5.73 -21.79
N PHE A 27 1.29 4.82 -21.33
CA PHE A 27 1.59 3.57 -22.01
C PHE A 27 0.98 2.40 -21.24
N TYR A 28 0.17 1.58 -21.92
CA TYR A 28 -0.53 0.46 -21.31
C TYR A 28 -0.02 -0.88 -21.85
N TRP A 29 0.67 -1.64 -21.00
CA TRP A 29 1.41 -2.84 -21.40
C TRP A 29 0.53 -3.91 -22.06
N GLN A 30 -0.65 -4.18 -21.52
CA GLN A 30 -1.55 -5.23 -22.01
C GLN A 30 -2.13 -4.91 -23.40
N ASP A 31 -2.20 -3.64 -23.81
CA ASP A 31 -2.64 -3.27 -25.17
C ASP A 31 -1.68 -3.79 -26.25
N TYR A 32 -0.43 -4.08 -25.88
CA TYR A 32 0.62 -4.57 -26.78
C TYR A 32 1.05 -6.00 -26.50
N LEU A 33 1.05 -6.41 -25.23
CA LEU A 33 1.56 -7.71 -24.78
C LEU A 33 0.45 -8.67 -24.31
N GLY A 34 -0.80 -8.21 -24.27
CA GLY A 34 -1.95 -8.94 -23.72
C GLY A 34 -1.93 -9.04 -22.19
N ASP A 35 -3.02 -9.53 -21.61
CA ASP A 35 -3.25 -9.57 -20.15
C ASP A 35 -2.22 -10.41 -19.37
N ASN A 36 -1.50 -11.30 -20.08
CA ASN A 36 -0.49 -12.18 -19.50
C ASN A 36 0.93 -11.59 -19.51
N TYR A 37 1.10 -10.29 -19.82
CA TYR A 37 2.41 -9.66 -19.89
C TYR A 37 3.25 -9.81 -18.61
N VAL A 38 2.60 -9.92 -17.45
CA VAL A 38 3.27 -10.17 -16.16
C VAL A 38 4.07 -11.48 -16.17
N ARG A 39 3.60 -12.53 -16.87
CA ARG A 39 4.35 -13.78 -17.02
C ARG A 39 5.70 -13.56 -17.69
N THR A 40 5.74 -12.69 -18.71
CA THR A 40 6.98 -12.32 -19.40
C THR A 40 7.93 -11.58 -18.45
N ALA A 41 7.42 -10.62 -17.67
CA ALA A 41 8.22 -9.90 -16.69
C ALA A 41 8.81 -10.84 -15.62
N VAL A 42 8.00 -11.76 -15.10
CA VAL A 42 8.43 -12.79 -14.13
C VAL A 42 9.49 -13.68 -14.75
N GLN A 43 9.26 -14.24 -15.95
CA GLN A 43 10.21 -15.08 -16.65
C GLN A 43 11.57 -14.40 -16.84
N LEU A 44 11.56 -13.15 -17.32
CA LEU A 44 12.79 -12.38 -17.55
C LEU A 44 13.52 -12.11 -16.24
N ALA A 45 12.80 -11.70 -15.20
CA ALA A 45 13.40 -11.47 -13.89
C ALA A 45 14.01 -12.75 -13.31
N ARG A 46 13.38 -13.91 -13.46
CA ARG A 46 13.95 -15.20 -13.05
C ARG A 46 15.16 -15.62 -13.87
N THR A 47 15.15 -15.32 -15.17
CA THR A 47 16.23 -15.71 -16.09
C THR A 47 17.50 -14.91 -15.85
N HIS A 48 17.36 -13.62 -15.51
CA HIS A 48 18.49 -12.69 -15.43
C HIS A 48 18.80 -12.19 -14.01
N GLY A 49 17.90 -12.40 -13.07
CA GLY A 49 18.07 -11.99 -11.68
C GLY A 49 18.79 -13.03 -10.81
N PRO A 50 19.09 -12.69 -9.55
CA PRO A 50 19.68 -13.61 -8.59
C PRO A 50 18.80 -14.84 -8.32
N ALA A 51 19.42 -16.00 -8.09
CA ALA A 51 18.72 -17.26 -7.87
C ALA A 51 17.74 -17.25 -6.67
N ASN A 52 18.02 -16.44 -5.65
CA ASN A 52 17.21 -16.31 -4.44
C ASN A 52 16.29 -15.07 -4.43
N MET A 53 16.15 -14.38 -5.56
CA MET A 53 15.31 -13.19 -5.66
C MET A 53 13.85 -13.52 -5.32
N LYS A 54 13.17 -12.60 -4.64
CA LYS A 54 11.73 -12.68 -4.36
C LYS A 54 10.99 -11.67 -5.24
N LEU A 55 9.99 -12.14 -5.97
CA LEU A 55 9.19 -11.33 -6.88
C LEU A 55 7.85 -11.00 -6.23
N PHE A 56 7.57 -9.70 -6.14
CA PHE A 56 6.34 -9.17 -5.58
C PHE A 56 5.54 -8.46 -6.66
N VAL A 57 4.21 -8.54 -6.58
CA VAL A 57 3.34 -7.52 -7.19
C VAL A 57 3.05 -6.47 -6.12
N ASN A 58 3.34 -5.22 -6.41
CA ASN A 58 3.24 -4.10 -5.48
C ASN A 58 2.18 -3.11 -5.97
N ASP A 59 1.27 -2.69 -5.09
CA ASP A 59 0.21 -1.73 -5.45
C ASP A 59 -0.29 -0.94 -4.23
N TYR A 60 -0.96 0.20 -4.49
CA TYR A 60 -1.62 1.06 -3.50
C TYR A 60 -3.13 0.79 -3.42
N ASN A 61 -3.80 1.36 -2.42
CA ASN A 61 -5.24 1.19 -2.19
C ASN A 61 -5.64 -0.29 -2.05
N LEU A 62 -4.78 -1.13 -1.49
CA LEU A 62 -5.15 -2.51 -1.18
C LEU A 62 -5.93 -2.55 0.14
N GLU A 63 -5.67 -1.57 1.01
CA GLU A 63 -6.29 -1.26 2.28
C GLU A 63 -7.60 -0.46 2.18
N SER A 64 -8.12 -0.27 0.97
CA SER A 64 -9.28 0.60 0.69
C SER A 64 -10.57 0.13 1.36
N ASP A 65 -11.28 1.07 1.97
CA ASP A 65 -12.59 0.85 2.59
C ASP A 65 -13.76 1.15 1.66
N TRP A 66 -13.62 2.12 0.75
CA TRP A 66 -14.69 2.52 -0.17
C TRP A 66 -15.09 1.43 -1.18
N ASP A 67 -14.24 0.43 -1.39
CA ASP A 67 -14.51 -0.72 -2.26
C ASP A 67 -14.43 -2.05 -1.51
N ASP A 68 -14.45 -2.07 -0.16
CA ASP A 68 -14.36 -3.29 0.65
C ASP A 68 -13.15 -4.16 0.22
N ASN A 69 -11.96 -3.56 0.15
CA ASN A 69 -10.72 -4.16 -0.37
C ASN A 69 -10.86 -4.83 -1.76
N GLN A 70 -11.82 -4.43 -2.59
CA GLN A 70 -12.06 -5.09 -3.89
C GLN A 70 -10.83 -5.02 -4.81
N LYS A 71 -10.03 -3.94 -4.73
CA LYS A 71 -8.74 -3.89 -5.45
C LYS A 71 -7.81 -5.04 -5.06
N LEU A 72 -7.67 -5.35 -3.77
CA LEU A 72 -6.88 -6.50 -3.32
C LEU A 72 -7.50 -7.83 -3.74
N LYS A 73 -8.81 -8.01 -3.56
CA LYS A 73 -9.52 -9.23 -3.97
C LYS A 73 -9.32 -9.50 -5.47
N SER A 74 -9.37 -8.45 -6.28
CA SER A 74 -9.05 -8.52 -7.71
C SER A 74 -7.58 -8.85 -7.97
N LEU A 75 -6.65 -8.22 -7.26
CA LEU A 75 -5.22 -8.48 -7.44
C LEU A 75 -4.86 -9.93 -7.14
N ILE A 76 -5.44 -10.52 -6.10
CA ILE A 76 -5.27 -11.93 -5.74
C ILE A 76 -5.71 -12.83 -6.91
N LYS A 77 -6.91 -12.60 -7.46
CA LYS A 77 -7.40 -13.35 -8.63
C LYS A 77 -6.53 -13.14 -9.88
N TRP A 78 -5.99 -11.94 -10.10
CA TRP A 78 -5.05 -11.68 -11.20
C TRP A 78 -3.77 -12.51 -11.04
N ILE A 79 -3.23 -12.56 -9.82
CA ILE A 79 -2.06 -13.39 -9.52
C ILE A 79 -2.37 -14.88 -9.78
N GLU A 80 -3.52 -15.39 -9.32
CA GLU A 80 -3.95 -16.76 -9.62
C GLU A 80 -4.02 -17.03 -11.13
N LYS A 81 -4.58 -16.09 -11.91
CA LYS A 81 -4.63 -16.20 -13.38
C LYS A 81 -3.25 -16.21 -14.02
N TRP A 82 -2.32 -15.39 -13.54
CA TRP A 82 -0.96 -15.37 -14.06
C TRP A 82 -0.19 -16.66 -13.71
N GLU A 83 -0.39 -17.21 -12.51
CA GLU A 83 0.26 -18.46 -12.06
C GLU A 83 -0.40 -19.74 -12.61
N ALA A 84 -1.59 -19.65 -13.21
CA ALA A 84 -2.33 -20.80 -13.76
C ALA A 84 -1.63 -21.55 -14.90
N ASP A 85 -0.50 -21.05 -15.43
CA ASP A 85 0.33 -21.79 -16.38
C ASP A 85 1.22 -22.85 -15.72
N GLY A 86 1.31 -22.88 -14.38
CA GLY A 86 2.13 -23.80 -13.62
C GLY A 86 3.63 -23.51 -13.68
N VAL A 87 4.05 -22.39 -14.29
CA VAL A 87 5.46 -22.00 -14.48
C VAL A 87 5.75 -20.65 -13.84
N THR A 88 4.82 -19.71 -13.96
CA THR A 88 4.91 -18.37 -13.37
C THR A 88 4.74 -18.46 -11.85
N VAL A 89 5.67 -17.87 -11.10
CA VAL A 89 5.65 -17.86 -9.63
C VAL A 89 5.91 -16.45 -9.10
N ILE A 90 4.89 -15.88 -8.44
CA ILE A 90 4.92 -14.62 -7.71
C ILE A 90 5.02 -14.96 -6.23
N ASP A 91 6.14 -14.60 -5.61
CA ASP A 91 6.42 -14.99 -4.21
C ASP A 91 5.58 -14.21 -3.20
N GLY A 92 5.14 -13.00 -3.53
CA GLY A 92 4.56 -12.09 -2.55
C GLY A 92 3.69 -10.97 -3.10
N ILE A 93 2.97 -10.35 -2.17
CA ILE A 93 2.14 -9.17 -2.40
C ILE A 93 2.75 -8.02 -1.56
N GLY A 94 3.04 -6.92 -2.24
CA GLY A 94 3.45 -5.66 -1.65
C GLY A 94 2.25 -4.72 -1.54
N THR A 95 2.00 -4.22 -0.33
CA THR A 95 1.08 -3.09 -0.13
C THR A 95 1.87 -1.83 0.12
N GLN A 96 1.61 -0.80 -0.69
CA GLN A 96 2.28 0.49 -0.53
C GLN A 96 1.95 1.10 0.83
N MET A 97 0.67 1.06 1.24
CA MET A 97 0.20 1.59 2.52
C MET A 97 0.39 3.11 2.67
N HIS A 98 0.04 3.86 1.63
CA HIS A 98 -0.03 5.33 1.68
C HIS A 98 -1.33 5.77 2.34
N VAL A 99 -1.32 5.84 3.68
CA VAL A 99 -2.54 6.06 4.48
C VAL A 99 -2.64 7.50 4.98
N SER A 100 -3.79 7.84 5.55
CA SER A 100 -3.96 9.07 6.35
C SER A 100 -4.60 8.70 7.69
N CYS A 101 -4.20 9.38 8.75
CA CYS A 101 -4.93 9.38 10.01
C CYS A 101 -6.08 10.39 9.90
N TYR A 102 -7.30 9.98 10.21
CA TYR A 102 -8.49 10.81 10.08
C TYR A 102 -8.94 11.28 11.47
N ALA A 103 -9.24 12.58 11.59
CA ALA A 103 -9.83 13.13 12.80
C ALA A 103 -11.20 12.50 13.08
N ASN A 104 -12.00 12.32 12.01
CA ASN A 104 -13.32 11.74 12.10
C ASN A 104 -13.26 10.28 12.59
N PRO A 105 -13.81 9.96 13.78
CA PRO A 105 -13.65 8.63 14.36
C PRO A 105 -14.31 7.50 13.56
N ALA A 106 -15.43 7.78 12.89
CA ALA A 106 -16.11 6.78 12.08
C ALA A 106 -15.32 6.43 10.82
N THR A 107 -14.73 7.44 10.17
CA THR A 107 -13.81 7.23 9.06
C THR A 107 -12.57 6.47 9.52
N GLN A 108 -11.93 6.89 10.62
CA GLN A 108 -10.73 6.22 11.14
C GLN A 108 -11.01 4.74 11.47
N ALA A 109 -12.13 4.43 12.12
CA ALA A 109 -12.53 3.05 12.41
C ALA A 109 -12.73 2.21 11.15
N SER A 110 -13.37 2.78 10.11
CA SER A 110 -13.53 2.12 8.80
C SER A 110 -12.17 1.79 8.17
N LYS A 111 -11.21 2.72 8.21
CA LYS A 111 -9.86 2.47 7.68
C LYS A 111 -9.12 1.36 8.44
N GLU A 112 -9.22 1.37 9.77
CA GLU A 112 -8.61 0.34 10.61
C GLU A 112 -9.18 -1.06 10.35
N GLU A 113 -10.51 -1.17 10.20
CA GLU A 113 -11.20 -2.41 9.85
C GLU A 113 -10.70 -2.97 8.51
N HIS A 114 -10.60 -2.13 7.49
CA HIS A 114 -10.17 -2.56 6.15
C HIS A 114 -8.66 -2.83 6.04
N ILE A 115 -7.83 -2.26 6.93
CA ILE A 115 -6.43 -2.69 7.07
C ILE A 115 -6.35 -4.10 7.66
N VAL A 116 -7.17 -4.41 8.67
CA VAL A 116 -7.24 -5.77 9.26
C VAL A 116 -7.69 -6.77 8.21
N GLN A 117 -8.79 -6.49 7.51
CA GLN A 117 -9.31 -7.33 6.43
C GLN A 117 -8.29 -7.51 5.30
N MET A 118 -7.61 -6.44 4.88
CA MET A 118 -6.53 -6.52 3.90
C MET A 118 -5.42 -7.48 4.35
N TYR A 119 -4.97 -7.41 5.61
CA TYR A 119 -3.95 -8.34 6.12
C TYR A 119 -4.46 -9.77 6.20
N GLU A 120 -5.71 -10.00 6.59
CA GLU A 120 -6.32 -11.34 6.62
C GLU A 120 -6.40 -11.95 5.21
N LEU A 121 -6.83 -11.16 4.22
CA LEU A 121 -6.87 -11.56 2.81
C LEU A 121 -5.46 -11.87 2.28
N MET A 122 -4.47 -11.03 2.58
CA MET A 122 -3.08 -11.27 2.17
C MET A 122 -2.50 -12.51 2.85
N ALA A 123 -2.75 -12.72 4.14
CA ALA A 123 -2.32 -13.91 4.87
C ALA A 123 -2.91 -15.19 4.26
N ALA A 124 -4.20 -15.18 3.91
CA ALA A 124 -4.90 -16.31 3.32
C ALA A 124 -4.31 -16.79 1.98
N THR A 125 -3.59 -15.92 1.26
CA THR A 125 -2.91 -16.31 0.00
C THR A 125 -1.74 -17.28 0.21
N GLY A 126 -1.20 -17.39 1.43
CA GLY A 126 0.04 -18.13 1.70
C GLY A 126 1.31 -17.48 1.14
N LYS A 127 1.21 -16.33 0.47
CA LYS A 127 2.33 -15.61 -0.14
C LYS A 127 3.06 -14.74 0.89
N LEU A 128 4.28 -14.31 0.56
CA LEU A 128 5.00 -13.31 1.33
C LEU A 128 4.25 -11.98 1.32
N VAL A 129 4.18 -11.30 2.46
CA VAL A 129 3.51 -10.01 2.63
C VAL A 129 4.54 -8.97 3.04
N ARG A 130 4.59 -7.88 2.30
CA ARG A 130 5.49 -6.75 2.56
C ARG A 130 4.71 -5.44 2.57
N ILE A 131 4.89 -4.63 3.61
CA ILE A 131 4.55 -3.21 3.53
C ILE A 131 5.74 -2.51 2.87
N THR A 132 5.52 -1.87 1.72
CA THR A 132 6.61 -1.41 0.85
C THR A 132 6.88 0.08 0.97
N GLU A 133 5.87 0.90 1.25
CA GLU A 133 5.92 2.36 1.06
C GLU A 133 5.12 3.10 2.15
N LEU A 134 5.15 2.60 3.40
CA LEU A 134 4.31 3.19 4.45
C LEU A 134 4.67 4.65 4.68
N ASP A 135 3.67 5.52 4.56
CA ASP A 135 3.68 6.88 5.06
C ASP A 135 2.27 7.32 5.46
N MET A 136 2.17 8.32 6.32
CA MET A 136 0.89 8.71 6.93
C MET A 136 0.73 10.23 6.96
N GLY A 137 -0.23 10.74 6.20
CA GLY A 137 -0.71 12.11 6.33
C GLY A 137 -1.73 12.23 7.46
N TYR A 138 -2.26 13.44 7.68
CA TYR A 138 -3.37 13.68 8.59
C TYR A 138 -4.49 14.41 7.87
N VAL A 139 -5.73 13.98 8.10
CA VAL A 139 -6.94 14.59 7.54
C VAL A 139 -7.83 15.08 8.68
N ASP A 140 -8.20 16.36 8.66
CA ASP A 140 -9.07 16.97 9.67
C ASP A 140 -10.55 16.53 9.54
N GLU A 141 -11.41 17.02 10.43
CA GLU A 141 -12.86 16.69 10.44
C GLU A 141 -13.58 17.18 9.18
N ASP A 142 -13.06 18.21 8.54
CA ASP A 142 -13.62 18.80 7.32
C ASP A 142 -13.10 18.09 6.05
N GLY A 143 -12.23 17.09 6.20
CA GLY A 143 -11.67 16.32 5.11
C GLY A 143 -10.43 16.95 4.44
N ASN A 144 -9.83 17.98 5.05
CA ASN A 144 -8.62 18.62 4.52
C ASN A 144 -7.37 17.90 4.99
N SER A 145 -6.41 17.72 4.09
CA SER A 145 -5.07 17.23 4.46
C SER A 145 -4.28 18.36 5.13
N LEU A 146 -3.74 18.10 6.32
CA LEU A 146 -3.01 19.10 7.09
C LEU A 146 -1.52 19.11 6.78
N GLN A 147 -0.95 20.32 6.80
CA GLN A 147 0.48 20.55 6.71
C GLN A 147 1.14 20.28 8.06
N THR A 148 2.44 19.94 8.06
CA THR A 148 3.21 19.67 9.27
C THR A 148 3.15 20.80 10.30
N GLU A 149 3.15 22.06 9.83
CA GLU A 149 3.10 23.25 10.69
C GLU A 149 1.74 23.53 11.33
N GLU A 150 0.67 22.89 10.83
CA GLU A 150 -0.70 23.03 11.31
C GLU A 150 -1.08 21.96 12.35
N MET A 151 -0.21 20.96 12.53
CA MET A 151 -0.45 19.82 13.41
C MET A 151 -0.38 20.21 14.88
N THR A 152 -1.41 19.82 15.62
CA THR A 152 -1.42 19.86 17.09
C THR A 152 -0.75 18.63 17.68
N GLU A 153 -0.40 18.69 18.97
CA GLU A 153 0.21 17.57 19.69
C GLU A 153 -0.72 16.34 19.73
N ASP A 154 -2.02 16.53 19.94
CA ASP A 154 -2.98 15.43 20.02
C ASP A 154 -3.17 14.73 18.67
N GLN A 155 -3.15 15.48 17.56
CA GLN A 155 -3.17 14.90 16.22
C GLN A 155 -1.90 14.08 15.94
N HIS A 156 -0.73 14.55 16.38
CA HIS A 156 0.49 13.75 16.30
C HIS A 156 0.44 12.47 17.14
N LYS A 157 -0.20 12.50 18.32
CA LYS A 157 -0.43 11.29 19.14
C LYS A 157 -1.39 10.32 18.45
N ALA A 158 -2.46 10.83 17.83
CA ALA A 158 -3.38 10.00 17.05
C ALA A 158 -2.67 9.28 15.89
N MET A 159 -1.81 9.99 15.15
CA MET A 159 -0.96 9.36 14.12
C MET A 159 -0.02 8.31 14.71
N ALA A 160 0.57 8.56 15.89
CA ALA A 160 1.44 7.60 16.55
C ALA A 160 0.70 6.30 16.92
N GLU A 161 -0.50 6.41 17.50
CA GLU A 161 -1.34 5.26 17.79
C GLU A 161 -1.75 4.51 16.52
N TYR A 162 -2.02 5.23 15.43
CA TYR A 162 -2.38 4.57 14.18
C TYR A 162 -1.18 3.83 13.54
N TYR A 163 0.02 4.41 13.56
CA TYR A 163 1.25 3.68 13.18
C TYR A 163 1.45 2.43 14.02
N LYS A 164 1.27 2.55 15.33
CA LYS A 164 1.37 1.43 16.27
C LYS A 164 0.35 0.34 15.90
N PHE A 165 -0.90 0.71 15.64
CA PHE A 165 -1.96 -0.21 15.21
C PHE A 165 -1.56 -0.96 13.94
N ILE A 166 -1.19 -0.26 12.87
CA ILE A 166 -0.84 -0.85 11.57
C ILE A 166 0.29 -1.87 11.72
N VAL A 167 1.36 -1.49 12.44
CA VAL A 167 2.53 -2.35 12.64
C VAL A 167 2.17 -3.55 13.52
N ARG A 168 1.42 -3.35 14.62
CA ARG A 168 0.99 -4.47 15.48
C ARG A 168 0.12 -5.45 14.73
N LYS A 169 -0.85 -4.98 13.93
CA LYS A 169 -1.73 -5.84 13.15
C LYS A 169 -0.98 -6.65 12.10
N TYR A 170 0.07 -6.10 11.50
CA TYR A 170 0.95 -6.87 10.63
C TYR A 170 1.58 -8.07 11.37
N PHE A 171 2.13 -7.88 12.58
CA PHE A 171 2.71 -8.97 13.37
C PHE A 171 1.67 -9.89 14.03
N GLU A 172 0.45 -9.42 14.25
CA GLU A 172 -0.64 -10.22 14.82
C GLU A 172 -1.23 -11.16 13.77
N ILE A 173 -1.51 -10.64 12.58
CA ILE A 173 -2.31 -11.31 11.54
C ILE A 173 -1.44 -12.10 10.57
N ILE A 174 -0.36 -11.51 10.05
CA ILE A 174 0.47 -12.16 9.03
C ILE A 174 1.29 -13.28 9.69
N PRO A 175 1.26 -14.54 9.22
CA PRO A 175 2.07 -15.61 9.78
C PRO A 175 3.57 -15.33 9.68
N VAL A 176 4.37 -15.79 10.66
CA VAL A 176 5.82 -15.53 10.74
C VAL A 176 6.55 -15.88 9.44
N SER A 177 6.18 -16.98 8.78
CA SER A 177 6.78 -17.43 7.51
C SER A 177 6.42 -16.56 6.30
N GLN A 178 5.37 -15.73 6.41
CA GLN A 178 4.93 -14.82 5.35
C GLN A 178 5.44 -13.38 5.55
N ARG A 179 5.99 -13.03 6.73
CA ARG A 179 6.45 -11.68 7.02
C ARG A 179 7.74 -11.35 6.27
N TYR A 180 7.66 -10.53 5.22
CA TYR A 180 8.82 -10.10 4.45
C TYR A 180 9.33 -8.70 4.80
N GLY A 181 8.63 -7.97 5.66
CA GLY A 181 9.10 -6.73 6.26
C GLY A 181 8.23 -5.51 5.97
N ILE A 182 8.63 -4.40 6.59
CA ILE A 182 7.98 -3.11 6.54
C ILE A 182 9.02 -2.09 6.10
N ALA A 183 8.73 -1.33 5.06
CA ALA A 183 9.52 -0.20 4.60
C ALA A 183 8.70 1.09 4.69
N HIS A 184 9.35 2.14 5.17
CA HIS A 184 8.78 3.47 5.27
C HIS A 184 9.18 4.25 4.02
N TRP A 185 8.23 4.93 3.36
CA TRP A 185 8.50 5.56 2.05
C TRP A 185 9.48 6.71 2.13
N CYS A 186 9.32 7.55 3.15
CA CYS A 186 10.21 8.66 3.42
C CYS A 186 10.53 8.75 4.92
N PRO A 187 11.79 8.97 5.33
CA PRO A 187 12.14 9.06 6.74
C PRO A 187 11.65 10.38 7.38
N THR A 188 11.62 11.47 6.62
CA THR A 188 11.30 12.81 7.12
C THR A 188 9.97 13.30 6.60
N ASP A 189 9.37 14.28 7.28
CA ASP A 189 8.27 15.06 6.73
C ASP A 189 8.64 15.65 5.37
N SER A 190 7.62 15.74 4.53
CA SER A 190 7.79 16.10 3.14
C SER A 190 8.04 17.59 3.00
N PRO A 191 9.06 18.03 2.24
CA PRO A 191 9.24 19.44 1.97
C PRO A 191 8.04 19.99 1.18
N LYS A 192 7.67 21.26 1.39
CA LYS A 192 6.56 21.90 0.65
C LYS A 192 6.71 21.85 -0.87
N SER A 193 7.93 21.73 -1.38
CA SER A 193 8.23 21.62 -2.82
C SER A 193 8.09 20.21 -3.38
N SER A 194 7.78 19.20 -2.56
CA SER A 194 7.65 17.81 -3.02
C SER A 194 6.42 17.64 -3.91
N SER A 195 6.56 16.86 -4.98
CA SER A 195 5.43 16.40 -5.79
C SER A 195 4.62 15.29 -5.11
N TRP A 196 5.14 14.71 -4.02
CA TRP A 196 4.49 13.68 -3.21
C TRP A 196 4.22 14.23 -1.81
N ARG A 197 2.93 14.38 -1.46
CA ARG A 197 2.46 14.83 -0.14
C ARG A 197 3.21 16.06 0.39
N GLY A 198 3.37 17.08 -0.46
CA GLY A 198 4.22 18.25 -0.17
C GLY A 198 3.78 18.97 1.10
N GLY A 199 4.71 19.12 2.06
CA GLY A 199 4.50 19.78 3.35
C GLY A 199 3.73 18.97 4.40
N GLU A 200 3.24 17.78 4.06
CA GLU A 200 2.51 16.91 4.99
C GLU A 200 3.42 16.19 6.00
N PRO A 201 2.87 15.80 7.18
CA PRO A 201 3.62 15.19 8.29
C PRO A 201 3.90 13.70 8.09
N VAL A 202 4.37 13.31 6.90
CA VAL A 202 4.50 11.91 6.47
C VAL A 202 5.66 11.12 7.09
N GLY A 203 6.65 11.79 7.69
CA GLY A 203 7.85 11.14 8.22
C GLY A 203 7.74 10.66 9.66
N LEU A 204 8.68 9.82 10.06
CA LEU A 204 8.95 9.52 11.47
C LEU A 204 9.87 10.58 12.11
N TRP A 205 10.56 11.36 11.29
CA TRP A 205 11.35 12.53 11.67
C TRP A 205 10.76 13.81 11.06
N THR A 206 11.07 14.94 11.67
CA THR A 206 10.77 16.26 11.08
C THR A 206 11.50 16.45 9.75
N GLU A 207 11.06 17.42 8.94
CA GLU A 207 11.82 17.89 7.78
C GLU A 207 13.28 18.19 8.18
N GLY A 208 14.24 17.78 7.36
CA GLY A 208 15.67 17.88 7.65
C GLY A 208 16.22 16.87 8.68
N GLY A 209 15.39 15.98 9.23
CA GLY A 209 15.82 14.78 9.99
C GLY A 209 16.35 15.03 11.40
N LYS A 210 16.21 16.24 11.95
CA LYS A 210 16.82 16.62 13.23
C LYS A 210 16.12 16.03 14.45
N TYR A 211 14.80 15.89 14.42
CA TYR A 211 14.01 15.47 15.57
C TYR A 211 13.13 14.27 15.22
N ARG A 212 13.06 13.31 16.14
CA ARG A 212 12.08 12.20 16.08
C ARG A 212 10.71 12.76 16.45
N LYS A 213 9.68 12.34 15.72
CA LYS A 213 8.28 12.70 15.98
C LYS A 213 7.61 11.69 16.92
N HIS A 214 6.40 12.01 17.35
CA HIS A 214 5.52 11.06 18.04
C HIS A 214 5.30 9.77 17.23
N THR A 215 5.17 9.90 15.91
CA THR A 215 5.01 8.77 14.98
C THR A 215 6.19 7.78 15.02
N TYR A 216 7.43 8.24 15.27
CA TYR A 216 8.56 7.36 15.51
C TYR A 216 8.32 6.45 16.73
N ALA A 217 7.82 7.01 17.84
CA ALA A 217 7.55 6.25 19.05
C ALA A 217 6.44 5.22 18.81
N GLY A 218 5.34 5.62 18.17
CA GLY A 218 4.25 4.71 17.80
C GLY A 218 4.72 3.55 16.91
N PHE A 219 5.52 3.85 15.88
CA PHE A 219 6.11 2.83 15.02
C PHE A 219 7.02 1.87 15.80
N ALA A 220 7.90 2.42 16.66
CA ALA A 220 8.81 1.63 17.48
C ALA A 220 8.09 0.75 18.51
N ASP A 221 7.04 1.25 19.15
CA ASP A 221 6.21 0.47 20.07
C ASP A 221 5.45 -0.65 19.35
N GLY A 222 4.98 -0.36 18.12
CA GLY A 222 4.37 -1.38 17.27
C GLY A 222 5.33 -2.54 16.95
N LEU A 223 6.60 -2.22 16.62
CA LEU A 223 7.65 -3.22 16.42
C LEU A 223 7.97 -3.99 17.71
N ALA A 224 7.91 -3.33 18.87
CA ALA A 224 8.23 -3.92 20.17
C ALA A 224 7.09 -4.76 20.77
N GLY A 225 5.89 -4.75 20.15
CA GLY A 225 4.71 -5.43 20.68
C GLY A 225 4.16 -4.83 21.99
N LYS A 226 4.50 -3.57 22.27
CA LYS A 226 4.02 -2.80 23.45
C LYS A 226 2.69 -2.14 23.15
#